data_AF-A0A3Q8URZ7-F1
#
_entry.id   AF-A0A3Q8URZ7-F1
#
_cell.length_a   1.000
_cell.length_b   1.000
_cell.length_c   1.000
_cell.angle_alpha   90.00
_cell.angle_beta   90.00
_cell.angle_gamma   90.00
#
_symmetry.space_group_name_H-M   'P 1'
#
loop_
_entity.id
_entity.type
_entity.pdbx_description
1 polymer ?
#
loop_
_entity_poly.entity_id
_entity_poly.type
_entity_poly.pdbx_seq_one_letter_code
_entity_poly.pdbx_strand_id
1 'polypeptide(L)'
;MTIDITTILPELPLLESLFEAMEWAEDEIEKAQARHGEPKPRPGTRGTGPIWNSFSLLNVNGNEMLLREPLYRAHCREILDRRAKGADTRPGTDAEMIAVLSETSKVAPLTSAAACLYMRLMARSVPEFARAVPEVDLTAYEKVHGRKADEYETDLRHKLRQADRTKK
;
A
#
# COMPACT_ATOMS: atom_id res chain seq x y z
N MET A 1 -29.29 -13.48 -21.14
CA MET A 1 -27.86 -13.11 -21.16
C MET A 1 -27.11 -14.23 -20.47
N THR A 2 -26.64 -15.21 -21.24
CA THR A 2 -25.91 -16.37 -20.73
C THR A 2 -24.46 -15.94 -20.55
N ILE A 3 -23.99 -15.89 -19.30
CA ILE A 3 -22.57 -15.63 -19.05
C ILE A 3 -21.83 -16.93 -19.38
N ASP A 4 -20.94 -16.87 -20.35
CA ASP A 4 -20.13 -18.02 -20.77
C ASP A 4 -19.04 -18.26 -19.73
N ILE A 5 -18.99 -19.47 -19.18
CA ILE A 5 -17.99 -19.88 -18.19
C ILE A 5 -16.57 -19.74 -18.75
N THR A 6 -16.39 -19.93 -20.05
CA THR A 6 -15.06 -19.79 -20.67
C THR A 6 -14.54 -18.36 -20.68
N THR A 7 -15.42 -17.35 -20.62
CA THR A 7 -15.03 -15.95 -20.42
C THR A 7 -14.70 -15.58 -18.96
N ILE A 8 -15.12 -16.38 -17.97
CA ILE A 8 -14.80 -16.12 -16.55
C ILE A 8 -13.48 -16.78 -16.13
N LEU A 9 -13.14 -17.94 -16.70
CA LEU A 9 -11.96 -18.73 -16.31
C LEU A 9 -10.63 -17.94 -16.28
N PRO A 10 -10.32 -17.03 -17.23
CA PRO A 10 -9.10 -16.23 -17.18
C PRO A 10 -9.07 -15.19 -16.04
N GLU A 11 -10.23 -14.76 -15.55
CA GLU A 11 -10.40 -13.71 -14.53
C GLU A 11 -10.41 -14.29 -13.10
N LEU A 12 -10.51 -15.62 -12.95
CA LEU A 12 -10.57 -16.28 -11.65
C LEU A 12 -9.38 -15.97 -10.73
N PRO A 13 -8.11 -15.97 -11.19
CA PRO A 13 -6.97 -15.66 -10.31
C PRO A 13 -6.98 -14.22 -9.77
N LEU A 14 -7.44 -13.27 -10.58
CA LEU A 14 -7.62 -11.88 -10.15
C LEU A 14 -8.75 -11.78 -9.12
N LEU A 15 -9.86 -12.49 -9.35
CA LEU A 15 -10.99 -12.52 -8.42
C LEU A 15 -10.62 -13.14 -7.07
N GLU A 16 -9.84 -14.23 -7.07
CA GLU A 16 -9.29 -14.84 -5.85
C GLU A 16 -8.42 -13.84 -5.09
N SER A 17 -7.50 -13.16 -5.79
CA SER A 17 -6.64 -12.13 -5.19
C SER A 17 -7.44 -10.96 -4.60
N LEU A 18 -8.58 -10.60 -5.20
CA LEU A 18 -9.47 -9.57 -4.66
C LEU A 18 -10.16 -10.02 -3.37
N PHE A 19 -10.63 -11.27 -3.29
CA PHE A 19 -11.24 -11.79 -2.07
C PHE A 19 -10.23 -11.90 -0.93
N GLU A 20 -9.01 -12.37 -1.21
CA GLU A 20 -7.92 -12.38 -0.23
C GLU A 20 -7.60 -10.96 0.26
N ALA A 21 -7.53 -9.98 -0.65
CA ALA A 21 -7.32 -8.59 -0.30
C ALA A 21 -8.45 -8.04 0.59
N MET A 22 -9.70 -8.46 0.40
CA MET A 22 -10.81 -8.07 1.28
C MET A 22 -10.60 -8.60 2.71
N GLU A 23 -10.19 -9.86 2.86
CA GLU A 23 -9.88 -10.44 4.17
C GLU A 23 -8.72 -9.71 4.85
N TRP A 24 -7.65 -9.42 4.10
CA TRP A 24 -6.52 -8.66 4.63
C TRP A 24 -6.89 -7.22 5.01
N ALA A 25 -7.81 -6.59 4.28
CA ALA A 25 -8.31 -5.26 4.59
C ALA A 25 -9.09 -5.25 5.91
N GLU A 26 -9.95 -6.23 6.13
CA GLU A 26 -10.68 -6.39 7.40
C GLU A 26 -9.72 -6.62 8.56
N ASP A 27 -8.75 -7.51 8.40
CA ASP A 27 -7.67 -7.73 9.38
C ASP A 27 -6.94 -6.43 9.75
N GLU A 28 -6.55 -5.63 8.75
CA GLU A 28 -5.81 -4.39 8.99
C GLU A 28 -6.70 -3.30 9.61
N ILE A 29 -8.00 -3.26 9.30
CA ILE A 29 -8.96 -2.41 9.99
C ILE A 29 -9.02 -2.79 11.47
N GLU A 30 -9.15 -4.08 11.80
CA GLU A 30 -9.18 -4.53 13.19
C GLU A 30 -7.89 -4.19 13.94
N LYS A 31 -6.73 -4.43 13.33
CA LYS A 31 -5.42 -4.06 13.89
C LYS A 31 -5.30 -2.55 14.09
N ALA A 32 -5.80 -1.75 13.15
CA ALA A 32 -5.77 -0.29 13.26
C ALA A 32 -6.72 0.21 14.35
N GLN A 33 -7.92 -0.37 14.47
CA GLN A 33 -8.86 -0.07 15.55
C GLN A 33 -8.21 -0.30 16.91
N ALA A 34 -7.58 -1.47 17.10
CA ALA A 34 -6.85 -1.79 18.32
C ALA A 34 -5.68 -0.82 18.59
N ARG A 35 -4.88 -0.51 17.56
CA ARG A 35 -3.72 0.40 17.66
C ARG A 35 -4.09 1.84 18.01
N HIS A 36 -5.23 2.33 17.53
CA HIS A 36 -5.68 3.71 17.72
C HIS A 36 -6.83 3.86 18.73
N GLY A 37 -7.20 2.78 19.42
CA GLY A 37 -8.22 2.81 20.48
C GLY A 37 -9.66 2.99 19.97
N GLU A 38 -9.95 2.67 18.71
CA GLU A 38 -11.31 2.67 18.18
C GLU A 38 -12.03 1.37 18.59
N PRO A 39 -13.21 1.43 19.25
CA PRO A 39 -13.91 0.23 19.67
C PRO A 39 -14.36 -0.64 18.50
N LYS A 40 -14.07 -1.94 18.57
CA LYS A 40 -14.64 -2.94 17.65
C LYS A 40 -16.17 -2.99 17.84
N PRO A 41 -16.97 -3.03 16.76
CA PRO A 41 -18.41 -3.22 16.89
C PRO A 41 -18.73 -4.55 17.58
N ARG A 42 -19.83 -4.57 18.33
CA ARG A 42 -20.38 -5.82 18.89
C ARG A 42 -20.90 -6.71 17.76
N PRO A 43 -20.90 -8.04 17.93
CA PRO A 43 -21.52 -8.94 16.96
C PRO A 43 -22.95 -8.49 16.61
N GLY A 44 -23.26 -8.41 15.32
CA GLY A 44 -24.56 -7.95 14.82
C GLY A 44 -24.77 -6.43 14.83
N THR A 45 -23.76 -5.63 15.19
CA THR A 45 -23.83 -4.16 15.17
C THR A 45 -22.87 -3.55 14.14
N ARG A 46 -23.19 -2.35 13.65
CA ARG A 46 -22.32 -1.59 12.74
C ARG A 46 -21.36 -0.72 13.56
N GLY A 47 -20.07 -0.72 13.22
CA GLY A 47 -19.10 0.22 13.79
C GLY A 47 -19.33 1.65 13.29
N THR A 48 -18.92 2.63 14.08
CA THR A 48 -19.21 4.06 13.80
C THR A 48 -17.95 4.91 13.69
N GLY A 49 -16.78 4.35 13.97
CA GLY A 49 -15.54 5.11 13.98
C GLY A 49 -14.94 5.36 12.59
N PRO A 50 -14.02 6.33 12.50
CA PRO A 50 -13.37 6.68 11.24
C PRO A 50 -12.57 5.53 10.62
N ILE A 51 -11.98 4.63 11.42
CA ILE A 51 -11.19 3.49 10.93
C ILE A 51 -12.12 2.40 10.39
N TRP A 52 -13.17 2.05 11.14
CA TRP A 52 -14.20 1.09 10.70
C TRP A 52 -14.77 1.44 9.32
N ASN A 53 -15.05 2.72 9.08
CA ASN A 53 -15.63 3.20 7.83
C ASN A 53 -14.59 3.43 6.71
N SER A 54 -13.35 2.95 6.86
CA SER A 54 -12.27 3.20 5.90
C SER A 54 -12.14 2.18 4.78
N PHE A 55 -12.91 1.09 4.75
CA PHE A 55 -12.73 0.01 3.78
C PHE A 55 -12.61 0.50 2.33
N SER A 56 -13.48 1.42 1.90
CA SER A 56 -13.42 1.98 0.54
C SER A 56 -12.15 2.78 0.21
N LEU A 57 -11.41 3.26 1.22
CA LEU A 57 -10.13 3.97 1.05
C LEU A 57 -8.97 3.01 0.77
N LEU A 58 -9.13 1.72 1.05
CA LEU A 58 -8.11 0.68 0.91
C LEU A 58 -8.04 0.10 -0.52
N ASN A 59 -8.75 0.72 -1.45
CA ASN A 59 -8.73 0.33 -2.86
C ASN A 59 -7.39 0.71 -3.51
N VAL A 60 -6.84 -0.24 -4.26
CA VAL A 60 -5.57 -0.14 -5.00
C VAL A 60 -5.76 0.24 -6.47
N ASN A 61 -6.98 0.61 -6.89
CA ASN A 61 -7.31 1.18 -8.21
C ASN A 61 -6.75 0.40 -9.41
N GLY A 62 -6.80 -0.93 -9.34
CA GLY A 62 -6.35 -1.83 -10.41
C GLY A 62 -4.84 -2.07 -10.47
N ASN A 63 -4.07 -1.63 -9.47
CA ASN A 63 -2.65 -1.96 -9.38
C ASN A 63 -2.46 -3.40 -8.86
N GLU A 64 -2.34 -4.35 -9.78
CA GLU A 64 -2.16 -5.78 -9.48
C GLU A 64 -0.94 -6.07 -8.61
N MET A 65 0.14 -5.28 -8.74
CA MET A 65 1.35 -5.49 -7.92
C MET A 65 1.07 -5.25 -6.44
N LEU A 66 0.12 -4.37 -6.12
CA LEU A 66 -0.31 -4.13 -4.74
C LEU A 66 -1.18 -5.24 -4.18
N LEU A 67 -1.68 -6.18 -4.99
CA LEU A 67 -2.42 -7.35 -4.49
C LEU A 67 -1.51 -8.44 -3.89
N ARG A 68 -0.20 -8.21 -3.84
CA ARG A 68 0.70 -9.04 -3.03
C ARG A 68 0.53 -8.69 -1.56
N GLU A 69 0.20 -9.68 -0.73
CA GLU A 69 -0.16 -9.48 0.68
C GLU A 69 0.72 -8.47 1.45
N PRO A 70 2.06 -8.53 1.41
CA PRO A 70 2.89 -7.59 2.19
C PRO A 70 2.72 -6.13 1.74
N LEU A 71 2.60 -5.91 0.42
CA LEU A 71 2.39 -4.57 -0.14
C LEU A 71 0.98 -4.08 0.11
N TYR A 72 -0.02 -4.96 -0.01
CA TYR A 72 -1.40 -4.62 0.28
C TYR A 72 -1.56 -4.20 1.74
N ARG A 73 -1.05 -5.02 2.67
CA ARG A 73 -1.10 -4.71 4.10
C ARG A 73 -0.32 -3.44 4.43
N ALA A 74 0.84 -3.21 3.83
CA ALA A 74 1.58 -1.95 3.99
C ALA A 74 0.77 -0.73 3.51
N HIS A 75 0.12 -0.82 2.35
CA HIS A 75 -0.80 0.19 1.84
C HIS A 75 -1.93 0.48 2.82
N CYS A 76 -2.62 -0.57 3.29
CA CYS A 76 -3.73 -0.44 4.25
C CYS A 76 -3.30 0.21 5.55
N ARG A 77 -2.20 -0.25 6.16
CA ARG A 77 -1.65 0.31 7.41
C ARG A 77 -1.43 1.82 7.30
N GLU A 78 -0.82 2.28 6.22
CA GLU A 78 -0.51 3.69 6.03
C GLU A 78 -1.79 4.54 5.86
N ILE A 79 -2.76 4.08 5.05
CA ILE A 79 -4.04 4.79 4.87
C ILE A 79 -4.81 4.87 6.20
N LEU A 80 -4.90 3.77 6.94
CA LEU A 80 -5.60 3.70 8.22
C LEU A 80 -4.94 4.59 9.28
N ASP A 81 -3.61 4.63 9.33
CA ASP A 81 -2.87 5.52 10.23
C ASP A 81 -3.08 7.00 9.89
N ARG A 82 -3.11 7.34 8.59
CA ARG A 82 -3.45 8.70 8.14
C ARG A 82 -4.89 9.05 8.53
N ARG A 83 -5.84 8.13 8.32
CA ARG A 83 -7.25 8.33 8.71
C ARG A 83 -7.39 8.55 10.20
N ALA A 84 -6.77 7.73 11.03
CA ALA A 84 -6.82 7.83 12.49
C ALA A 84 -6.30 9.19 12.98
N LYS A 85 -5.24 9.71 12.34
CA LYS A 85 -4.67 11.05 12.62
C LYS A 85 -5.45 12.21 11.99
N GLY A 86 -6.52 11.91 11.25
CA GLY A 86 -7.30 12.91 10.51
C GLY A 86 -6.57 13.54 9.32
N ALA A 87 -5.43 12.98 8.91
CA ALA A 87 -4.56 13.47 7.84
C ALA A 87 -5.13 13.22 6.43
N ASP A 88 -4.52 13.85 5.43
CA ASP A 88 -4.88 13.66 4.02
C ASP A 88 -4.53 12.23 3.55
N THR A 89 -5.52 11.48 3.08
CA THR A 89 -5.37 10.11 2.55
C THR A 89 -5.11 10.08 1.05
N ARG A 90 -5.16 11.23 0.37
CA ARG A 90 -4.97 11.32 -1.08
C ARG A 90 -3.53 11.09 -1.56
N PRO A 91 -2.46 11.56 -0.89
CA PRO A 91 -1.10 11.35 -1.37
C PRO A 91 -0.77 9.86 -1.54
N GLY A 92 0.14 9.52 -2.45
CA GLY A 92 0.57 8.13 -2.64
C GLY A 92 1.12 7.49 -1.36
N THR A 93 0.87 6.19 -1.16
CA THR A 93 1.48 5.40 -0.08
C THR A 93 2.88 4.93 -0.48
N ASP A 94 3.65 4.51 0.50
CA ASP A 94 4.96 3.91 0.26
C ASP A 94 4.86 2.63 -0.58
N ALA A 95 3.85 1.81 -0.33
CA ALA A 95 3.59 0.61 -1.12
C ALA A 95 3.33 0.94 -2.61
N GLU A 96 2.58 2.02 -2.90
CA GLU A 96 2.34 2.48 -4.27
C GLU A 96 3.63 2.94 -4.95
N MET A 97 4.47 3.67 -4.21
CA MET A 97 5.78 4.11 -4.72
C MET A 97 6.72 2.92 -4.97
N ILE A 98 6.74 1.92 -4.08
CA ILE A 98 7.49 0.67 -4.27
C ILE A 98 7.03 -0.04 -5.54
N ALA A 99 5.71 -0.17 -5.74
CA ALA A 99 5.17 -0.83 -6.92
C ALA A 99 5.61 -0.12 -8.22
N VAL A 100 5.49 1.20 -8.26
CA VAL A 100 5.90 2.02 -9.41
C VAL A 100 7.40 1.91 -9.70
N LEU A 101 8.25 2.01 -8.66
CA LEU A 101 9.71 1.88 -8.81
C LEU A 101 10.11 0.47 -9.28
N SER A 102 9.44 -0.56 -8.77
CA SER A 102 9.65 -1.95 -9.21
C SER A 102 9.28 -2.15 -10.67
N GLU A 103 8.09 -1.71 -11.10
CA GLU A 103 7.68 -1.82 -12.52
C GLU A 103 8.61 -1.01 -13.43
N THR A 104 9.00 0.19 -13.01
CA THR A 104 9.96 1.02 -13.76
C THR A 104 11.30 0.31 -13.93
N SER A 105 11.77 -0.40 -12.90
CA SER A 105 13.05 -1.12 -12.92
C SER A 105 13.11 -2.24 -13.95
N LYS A 106 11.95 -2.78 -14.36
CA LYS A 106 11.85 -3.82 -15.41
C LYS A 106 12.07 -3.25 -16.80
N VAL A 107 11.82 -1.95 -17.00
CA VAL A 107 12.00 -1.27 -18.29
C VAL A 107 13.42 -0.74 -18.42
N ALA A 108 13.94 -0.12 -17.36
CA ALA A 108 15.30 0.39 -17.33
C ALA A 108 15.87 0.33 -15.90
N PRO A 109 17.20 0.16 -15.74
CA PRO A 109 17.83 0.22 -14.43
C PRO A 109 17.52 1.53 -13.70
N LEU A 110 17.18 1.43 -12.41
CA LEU A 110 16.99 2.60 -11.57
C LEU A 110 18.31 3.37 -11.41
N THR A 111 18.22 4.70 -11.38
CA THR A 111 19.36 5.53 -10.93
C THR A 111 19.68 5.23 -9.46
N SER A 112 20.91 5.48 -9.00
CA SER A 112 21.31 5.21 -7.62
C SER A 112 20.43 5.93 -6.58
N ALA A 113 19.93 7.13 -6.89
CA ALA A 113 18.98 7.84 -6.03
C ALA A 113 17.59 7.22 -6.01
N ALA A 114 17.08 6.72 -7.14
CA ALA A 114 15.81 5.99 -7.18
C ALA A 114 15.93 4.61 -6.50
N ALA A 115 17.06 3.93 -6.63
CA ALA A 115 17.36 2.71 -5.89
C ALA A 115 17.45 2.96 -4.38
N CYS A 116 18.11 4.06 -3.96
CA CYS A 116 18.14 4.49 -2.55
C CYS A 116 16.72 4.68 -2.00
N LEU A 117 15.86 5.41 -2.72
CA LEU A 117 14.45 5.57 -2.36
C LEU A 117 13.74 4.22 -2.26
N TYR A 118 13.89 3.35 -3.26
CA TYR A 118 13.24 2.03 -3.27
C TYR A 118 13.62 1.20 -2.03
N MET A 119 14.91 1.12 -1.69
CA MET A 119 15.38 0.38 -0.53
C MET A 119 14.89 1.00 0.80
N ARG A 120 14.89 2.33 0.91
CA ARG A 120 14.34 3.06 2.07
C ARG A 120 12.88 2.72 2.30
N LEU A 121 12.05 2.77 1.24
CA LEU A 121 10.63 2.49 1.34
C LEU A 121 10.37 1.04 1.74
N MET A 122 11.13 0.09 1.16
CA MET A 122 11.05 -1.33 1.51
C MET A 122 11.40 -1.57 2.98
N ALA A 123 12.51 -0.99 3.46
CA ALA A 123 12.94 -1.09 4.86
C ALA A 123 11.92 -0.48 5.83
N ARG A 124 11.29 0.64 5.45
CA ARG A 124 10.32 1.37 6.28
C ARG A 124 8.96 0.69 6.38
N SER A 125 8.47 0.15 5.26
CA SER A 125 7.03 -0.17 5.12
C SER A 125 6.74 -1.65 4.89
N VAL A 126 7.74 -2.44 4.48
CA VAL A 126 7.61 -3.88 4.19
C VAL A 126 8.81 -4.66 4.76
N PRO A 127 9.01 -4.64 6.09
CA PRO A 127 10.22 -5.17 6.73
C PRO A 127 10.41 -6.68 6.50
N GLU A 128 9.33 -7.43 6.25
CA GLU A 128 9.40 -8.83 5.83
C GLU A 128 10.25 -9.05 4.57
N PHE A 129 10.20 -8.14 3.59
CA PHE A 129 11.04 -8.23 2.40
C PHE A 129 12.45 -7.68 2.63
N ALA A 130 12.60 -6.67 3.49
CA ALA A 130 13.92 -6.10 3.79
C ALA A 130 14.88 -7.13 4.41
N ARG A 131 14.35 -8.13 5.13
CA ARG A 131 15.14 -9.25 5.70
C ARG A 131 15.62 -10.27 4.66
N ALA A 132 15.06 -10.26 3.45
CA ALA A 132 15.37 -11.25 2.41
C ALA A 132 16.42 -10.77 1.40
N VAL A 133 16.80 -9.49 1.41
CA VAL A 133 17.79 -8.91 0.51
C VAL A 133 19.17 -8.99 1.18
N PRO A 134 20.26 -9.33 0.46
CA PRO A 134 21.61 -9.27 1.01
C PRO A 134 21.89 -7.89 1.62
N GLU A 135 22.77 -7.85 2.63
CA GLU A 135 23.07 -6.68 3.46
C GLU A 135 23.59 -5.51 2.60
N VAL A 136 22.68 -4.72 2.05
CA VAL A 136 22.99 -3.43 1.44
C VAL A 136 23.17 -2.44 2.57
N ASP A 137 24.33 -1.78 2.62
CA ASP A 137 24.57 -0.66 3.54
C ASP A 137 23.73 0.54 3.10
N LEU A 138 22.45 0.53 3.50
CA LEU A 138 21.50 1.60 3.24
C LEU A 138 22.01 2.92 3.84
N THR A 139 22.71 2.88 4.97
CA THR A 139 23.27 4.09 5.61
C THR A 139 24.30 4.76 4.70
N ALA A 140 25.18 3.98 4.07
CA ALA A 140 26.13 4.51 3.09
C ALA A 140 25.44 5.09 1.85
N TYR A 141 24.41 4.41 1.33
CA TYR A 141 23.62 4.89 0.19
C TYR A 141 22.89 6.21 0.52
N GLU A 142 22.26 6.29 1.69
CA GLU A 142 21.55 7.47 2.17
C GLU A 142 22.48 8.69 2.28
N LYS A 143 23.72 8.49 2.76
CA LYS A 143 24.72 9.56 2.87
C LYS A 143 25.04 10.21 1.52
N VAL A 144 25.04 9.45 0.42
CA VAL A 144 25.41 9.93 -0.92
C VAL A 144 24.19 10.39 -1.71
N HIS A 145 23.08 9.68 -1.61
CA HIS A 145 21.93 9.83 -2.50
C HIS A 145 20.65 10.31 -1.81
N GLY A 146 20.61 10.35 -0.48
CA GLY A 146 19.41 10.61 0.32
C GLY A 146 18.68 11.90 -0.05
N ARG A 147 19.43 13.01 -0.22
CA ARG A 147 18.82 14.29 -0.65
C ARG A 147 18.06 14.18 -1.97
N LYS A 148 18.62 13.47 -2.96
CA LYS A 148 17.94 13.28 -4.25
C LYS A 148 16.79 12.30 -4.14
N ALA A 149 16.92 11.28 -3.28
CA ALA A 149 15.82 10.37 -2.94
C ALA A 149 14.65 11.12 -2.28
N ASP A 150 14.88 12.12 -1.44
CA ASP A 150 13.83 12.95 -0.81
C ASP A 150 13.05 13.77 -1.84
N GLU A 151 13.75 14.33 -2.83
CA GLU A 151 13.12 15.02 -3.97
C GLU A 151 12.21 14.05 -4.75
N TYR A 152 12.71 12.84 -5.04
CA TYR A 152 11.92 11.81 -5.73
C TYR A 152 10.75 11.29 -4.89
N GLU A 153 10.92 11.13 -3.57
CA GLU A 153 9.83 10.72 -2.67
C GLU A 153 8.70 11.74 -2.70
N THR A 154 9.05 13.03 -2.62
CA THR A 154 8.08 14.13 -2.67
C THR A 154 7.32 14.15 -4.01
N ASP A 155 8.06 14.05 -5.12
CA ASP A 155 7.47 14.07 -6.47
C ASP A 155 6.58 12.84 -6.73
N LEU A 156 7.05 11.63 -6.40
CA LEU A 156 6.27 10.40 -6.56
C LEU A 156 5.01 10.41 -5.69
N ARG A 157 5.13 10.80 -4.40
CA ARG A 157 3.98 10.89 -3.50
C ARG A 157 2.93 11.88 -3.99
N HIS A 158 3.36 12.97 -4.63
CA HIS A 158 2.46 13.92 -5.28
C HIS A 158 1.84 13.36 -6.56
N LYS A 159 2.63 12.75 -7.45
CA LYS A 159 2.16 12.19 -8.73
C LYS A 159 1.19 11.02 -8.56
N LEU A 160 1.37 10.21 -7.52
CA LEU A 160 0.53 9.05 -7.23
C LEU A 160 -0.73 9.39 -6.42
N ARG A 161 -1.02 10.68 -6.26
CA ARG A 161 -2.17 11.14 -5.50
C ARG A 161 -3.49 10.64 -6.08
N GLN A 162 -4.31 10.03 -5.24
CA GLN A 162 -5.65 9.52 -5.57
C GLN A 162 -6.71 10.52 -5.11
N ALA A 163 -7.43 11.12 -6.05
CA ALA A 163 -8.40 12.18 -5.76
C ALA A 163 -9.66 11.69 -5.04
N ASP A 164 -10.00 10.42 -5.21
CA ASP A 164 -11.16 9.73 -4.67
C ASP A 164 -10.98 9.24 -3.23
N ARG A 165 -9.73 9.13 -2.73
CA ARG A 165 -9.40 8.83 -1.32
C ARG A 165 -9.68 10.01 -0.39
N THR A 166 -10.93 10.43 -0.35
CA THR A 166 -11.43 11.54 0.48
C THR A 166 -12.31 11.02 1.60
N LYS A 167 -12.46 11.83 2.66
CA LYS A 167 -13.36 11.48 3.77
C LYS A 167 -14.80 11.45 3.24
N LYS A 168 -15.34 10.25 3.02
CA LYS A 168 -16.78 10.04 3.13
C LYS A 168 -17.17 10.00 4.60
#